data_AF-A0A160SYZ8-F1
#
_entry.id   AF-A0A160SYZ8-F1
#
_cell.length_a   1.000
_cell.length_b   1.000
_cell.length_c   1.000
_cell.angle_alpha   90.00
_cell.angle_beta   90.00
_cell.angle_gamma   90.00
#
_symmetry.space_group_name_H-M   'P 1'
#
loop_
_entity.id
_entity.type
_entity.pdbx_description
1 polymer ?
#
loop_
_entity_poly.entity_id
_entity_poly.type
_entity_poly.pdbx_seq_one_letter_code
_entity_poly.pdbx_strand_id
1 'polypeptide(L)'
;MNRLSKQRIEWDIGTAYDFFISLWVLHEPEHMGLRGSWAAGVRSRLPGPERELLQRVVPLVWPLAWVYTLPRPKDVAVLLAALRQQSGMERLLTQLPNVPPPIVEMWRDVAARGSWNEVDQKVMVTEMQTGDWRKQPTATVRKAAADFLDLWTDPVGTADGLLSAYECYNEVFFAEEEGRIRPALEMALGRGQQMAQAITRWDALLEELSQGVRIMKDWEAKTLTLIPSYWGTPLALMADCGQERMLFLYGARPADQSLIPGDLVPDALYQALKALADPTRLRILRYLTGEPLTPAELARRLRLRPPTVIHHLDALRLARLVIVTLDAEGKRYTIRQDAVAAVCELLDQFLVGGED
;
A
#
# COMPACT_ATOMS: atom_id res chain seq x y z
N MET A 1 -2.75 -36.07 -4.97
CA MET A 1 -3.91 -36.47 -4.14
C MET A 1 -4.13 -35.42 -3.06
N ASN A 2 -5.26 -34.72 -3.17
CA ASN A 2 -5.96 -33.92 -2.16
C ASN A 2 -5.21 -33.53 -0.87
N ARG A 3 -4.81 -32.27 -0.80
CA ARG A 3 -5.09 -31.46 0.39
C ARG A 3 -5.77 -30.19 -0.07
N LEU A 4 -7.10 -30.24 -0.12
CA LEU A 4 -7.92 -29.04 -0.10
C LEU A 4 -7.67 -28.36 1.26
N SER A 5 -6.58 -27.59 1.40
CA SER A 5 -6.64 -26.44 2.29
C SER A 5 -7.54 -25.45 1.55
N LYS A 6 -8.86 -25.54 1.81
CA LYS A 6 -9.77 -24.47 1.42
C LYS A 6 -9.32 -23.26 2.23
N GLN A 7 -8.39 -22.50 1.68
CA GLN A 7 -8.07 -21.16 2.14
C GLN A 7 -9.39 -20.46 2.41
N ARG A 8 -9.61 -20.02 3.64
CA ARG A 8 -10.84 -19.29 3.96
C ARG A 8 -10.70 -17.90 3.35
N ILE A 9 -11.44 -17.64 2.27
CA ILE A 9 -11.50 -16.35 1.61
C ILE A 9 -12.77 -15.64 2.05
N GLU A 10 -12.61 -14.41 2.50
CA GLU A 10 -13.68 -13.49 2.84
C GLU A 10 -13.51 -12.20 2.02
N TRP A 11 -14.61 -11.47 1.86
CA TRP A 11 -14.63 -10.21 1.13
C TRP A 11 -15.05 -9.09 2.06
N ASP A 12 -14.37 -7.96 1.94
CA ASP A 12 -14.76 -6.75 2.64
C ASP A 12 -14.60 -5.52 1.72
N ILE A 13 -15.28 -4.44 2.07
CA ILE A 13 -15.30 -3.20 1.29
C ILE A 13 -15.48 -2.01 2.21
N GLY A 14 -14.77 -0.92 1.92
CA GLY A 14 -14.85 0.33 2.67
C GLY A 14 -13.95 1.39 2.08
N THR A 15 -14.47 2.60 1.89
CA THR A 15 -13.69 3.76 1.46
C THR A 15 -12.71 4.24 2.53
N ALA A 16 -12.94 3.86 3.80
CA ALA A 16 -12.03 4.08 4.91
C ALA A 16 -10.63 3.44 4.70
N TYR A 17 -10.52 2.36 3.92
CA TYR A 17 -9.21 1.81 3.54
C TYR A 17 -8.46 2.77 2.62
N ASP A 18 -9.13 3.26 1.57
CA ASP A 18 -8.56 4.21 0.62
C ASP A 18 -8.28 5.59 1.24
N PHE A 19 -8.91 5.95 2.37
CA PHE A 19 -8.55 7.16 3.12
C PHE A 19 -7.09 7.15 3.57
N PHE A 20 -6.65 6.06 4.22
CA PHE A 20 -5.26 5.93 4.65
C PHE A 20 -4.30 5.60 3.50
N ILE A 21 -4.76 4.82 2.51
CA ILE A 21 -3.92 4.50 1.35
C ILE A 21 -3.66 5.77 0.53
N SER A 22 -4.67 6.60 0.28
CA SER A 22 -4.49 7.87 -0.41
C SER A 22 -3.56 8.81 0.34
N LEU A 23 -3.66 8.91 1.68
CA LEU A 23 -2.69 9.65 2.49
C LEU A 23 -1.26 9.14 2.28
N TRP A 24 -1.04 7.83 2.33
CA TRP A 24 0.27 7.25 2.08
C TRP A 24 0.77 7.54 0.66
N VAL A 25 -0.08 7.34 -0.35
CA VAL A 25 0.26 7.63 -1.76
C VAL A 25 0.58 9.10 -1.99
N LEU A 26 -0.12 10.02 -1.32
CA LEU A 26 0.17 11.44 -1.40
C LEU A 26 1.51 11.79 -0.76
N HIS A 27 1.96 11.07 0.27
CA HIS A 27 3.28 11.32 0.89
C HIS A 27 4.41 10.58 0.17
N GLU A 28 4.10 9.49 -0.52
CA GLU A 28 5.04 8.62 -1.24
C GLU A 28 4.65 8.48 -2.73
N PRO A 29 4.51 9.60 -3.49
CA PRO A 29 3.91 9.58 -4.82
C PRO A 29 4.72 8.77 -5.85
N GLU A 30 6.04 8.68 -5.67
CA GLU A 30 6.92 7.93 -6.55
C GLU A 30 6.63 6.42 -6.57
N HIS A 31 6.20 5.86 -5.43
CA HIS A 31 5.83 4.44 -5.33
C HIS A 31 4.58 4.08 -6.12
N MET A 32 3.75 5.06 -6.49
CA MET A 32 2.54 4.87 -7.29
C MET A 32 2.64 5.45 -8.70
N GLY A 33 3.79 6.01 -9.07
CA GLY A 33 3.93 6.76 -10.31
C GLY A 33 3.06 8.03 -10.38
N LEU A 34 2.58 8.52 -9.23
CA LEU A 34 1.82 9.76 -9.11
C LEU A 34 2.73 10.97 -9.34
N ARG A 35 2.22 12.01 -10.02
CA ARG A 35 2.97 13.25 -10.23
C ARG A 35 3.23 13.94 -8.89
N GLY A 36 4.49 14.02 -8.48
CA GLY A 36 4.90 14.61 -7.20
C GLY A 36 4.44 16.06 -6.99
N SER A 37 4.40 16.87 -8.07
CA SER A 37 3.89 18.24 -8.02
C SER A 37 2.39 18.29 -7.73
N TRP A 38 1.60 17.37 -8.28
CA TRP A 38 0.17 17.27 -8.00
C TRP A 38 -0.07 16.83 -6.56
N ALA A 39 0.64 15.79 -6.11
CA ALA A 39 0.55 15.33 -4.73
C ALA A 39 0.93 16.45 -3.74
N ALA A 40 2.00 17.20 -4.03
CA ALA A 40 2.39 18.37 -3.23
C ALA A 40 1.31 19.46 -3.22
N GLY A 41 0.63 19.69 -4.35
CA GLY A 41 -0.50 20.61 -4.46
C GLY A 41 -1.73 20.20 -3.64
N VAL A 42 -1.99 18.90 -3.49
CA VAL A 42 -3.01 18.39 -2.56
C VAL A 42 -2.57 18.63 -1.12
N ARG A 43 -1.34 18.24 -0.77
CA ARG A 43 -0.82 18.42 0.60
C ARG A 43 -0.74 19.90 1.02
N SER A 44 -0.57 20.84 0.09
CA SER A 44 -0.54 22.27 0.41
C SER A 44 -1.90 22.87 0.76
N ARG A 45 -3.00 22.14 0.56
CA ARG A 45 -4.34 22.56 1.00
C ARG A 45 -4.54 22.41 2.50
N LEU A 46 -3.75 21.55 3.13
CA LEU A 46 -3.76 21.36 4.58
C LEU A 46 -3.10 22.56 5.28
N PRO A 47 -3.61 22.97 6.46
CA PRO A 47 -2.92 23.96 7.26
C PRO A 47 -1.54 23.44 7.72
N GLY A 48 -0.65 24.38 8.08
CA GLY A 48 0.76 24.11 8.39
C GLY A 48 0.96 22.99 9.42
N PRO A 49 0.35 23.10 10.62
CA PRO A 49 0.51 22.10 11.69
C PRO A 49 0.08 20.69 11.29
N GLU A 50 -1.10 20.54 10.68
CA GLU A 50 -1.65 19.27 10.23
C GLU A 50 -0.78 18.64 9.15
N ARG A 51 -0.32 19.44 8.18
CA ARG A 51 0.55 18.99 7.10
C ARG A 51 1.90 18.49 7.63
N GLU A 52 2.51 19.23 8.56
CA GLU A 52 3.80 18.84 9.17
C GLU A 52 3.65 17.58 10.02
N LEU A 53 2.54 17.44 10.74
CA LEU A 53 2.26 16.24 11.52
C LEU A 53 2.06 15.01 10.62
N LEU A 54 1.23 15.11 9.59
CA LEU A 54 1.02 14.02 8.63
C LEU A 54 2.32 13.61 7.93
N GLN A 55 3.16 14.58 7.54
CA GLN A 55 4.45 14.29 6.92
C GLN A 55 5.39 13.46 7.81
N ARG A 56 5.30 13.62 9.13
CA ARG A 56 6.06 12.82 10.10
C ARG A 56 5.41 11.46 10.38
N VAL A 57 4.08 11.41 10.51
CA VAL A 57 3.37 10.23 11.00
C VAL A 57 3.01 9.24 9.91
N VAL A 58 2.63 9.68 8.70
CA VAL A 58 2.16 8.80 7.62
C VAL A 58 3.15 7.68 7.25
N PRO A 59 4.48 7.91 7.20
CA PRO A 59 5.45 6.83 6.94
C PRO A 59 5.54 5.78 8.06
N LEU A 60 5.01 6.09 9.25
CA LEU A 60 5.16 5.29 10.46
C LEU A 60 3.91 4.48 10.79
N VAL A 61 2.74 4.81 10.22
CA VAL A 61 1.44 4.22 10.60
C VAL A 61 0.83 3.38 9.49
N TRP A 62 0.12 2.32 9.87
CA TRP A 62 -0.58 1.43 8.92
C TRP A 62 -1.88 0.86 9.53
N PRO A 63 -2.91 1.70 9.73
CA PRO A 63 -4.12 1.36 10.50
C PRO A 63 -5.07 0.38 9.81
N LEU A 64 -4.72 -0.23 8.68
CA LEU A 64 -5.65 -1.03 7.87
C LEU A 64 -6.26 -2.22 8.64
N ALA A 65 -5.51 -2.82 9.57
CA ALA A 65 -6.05 -3.88 10.43
C ALA A 65 -7.10 -3.35 11.42
N TRP A 66 -6.96 -2.10 11.89
CA TRP A 66 -8.00 -1.44 12.69
C TRP A 66 -9.20 -1.03 11.84
N VAL A 67 -8.99 -0.51 10.61
CA VAL A 67 -10.09 -0.19 9.69
C VAL A 67 -10.97 -1.41 9.43
N TYR A 68 -10.39 -2.61 9.36
CA TYR A 68 -11.14 -3.86 9.22
C TYR A 68 -12.12 -4.13 10.37
N THR A 69 -11.84 -3.68 11.59
CA THR A 69 -12.72 -3.89 12.75
C THR A 69 -13.87 -2.90 12.82
N LEU A 70 -13.87 -1.85 12.00
CA LEU A 70 -14.95 -0.86 11.97
C LEU A 70 -16.29 -1.49 11.54
N PRO A 71 -17.42 -0.98 12.07
CA PRO A 71 -18.74 -1.42 11.64
C PRO A 71 -19.01 -1.03 10.18
N ARG A 72 -19.95 -1.71 9.54
CA ARG A 72 -20.44 -1.32 8.20
C ARG A 72 -21.52 -0.22 8.34
N PRO A 73 -21.59 0.75 7.41
CA PRO A 73 -20.68 0.96 6.28
C PRO A 73 -19.29 1.43 6.74
N LYS A 74 -18.23 0.92 6.11
CA LYS A 74 -16.84 1.30 6.42
C LYS A 74 -16.41 2.54 5.62
N ASP A 75 -17.10 3.65 5.84
CA ASP A 75 -16.81 4.94 5.21
C ASP A 75 -16.01 5.86 6.13
N VAL A 76 -15.59 7.02 5.60
CA VAL A 76 -14.78 7.98 6.37
C VAL A 76 -15.56 8.60 7.53
N ALA A 77 -16.89 8.74 7.41
CA ALA A 77 -17.73 9.23 8.50
C ALA A 77 -17.68 8.28 9.71
N VAL A 78 -17.81 6.97 9.49
CA VAL A 78 -17.67 5.95 10.54
C VAL A 78 -16.25 5.90 11.10
N LEU A 79 -15.24 6.00 10.26
CA LEU A 79 -13.83 6.06 10.67
C LEU A 79 -13.56 7.24 11.62
N LEU A 80 -13.95 8.46 11.23
CA LEU A 80 -13.70 9.66 12.05
C LEU A 80 -14.53 9.63 13.34
N ALA A 81 -15.77 9.13 13.28
CA ALA A 81 -16.59 8.94 14.48
C ALA A 81 -15.95 7.95 15.47
N ALA A 82 -15.38 6.84 14.98
CA ALA A 82 -14.68 5.87 15.81
C ALA A 82 -13.42 6.44 16.46
N LEU A 83 -12.64 7.26 15.73
CA LEU A 83 -11.46 7.92 16.29
C LEU A 83 -11.82 8.94 17.39
N ARG A 84 -12.91 9.69 17.22
CA ARG A 84 -13.40 10.66 18.23
C ARG A 84 -13.78 10.01 19.56
N GLN A 85 -14.26 8.77 19.52
CA GLN A 85 -14.70 8.05 20.71
C GLN A 85 -13.54 7.46 21.53
N GLN A 86 -12.35 7.37 20.96
CA GLN A 86 -11.18 6.81 21.64
C GLN A 86 -10.46 7.87 22.48
N SER A 87 -9.90 7.44 23.61
CA SER A 87 -8.95 8.26 24.37
C SER A 87 -7.69 8.53 23.53
N GLY A 88 -6.94 9.61 23.83
CA GLY A 88 -5.77 9.99 23.02
C GLY A 88 -4.74 8.86 22.85
N MET A 89 -4.39 8.17 23.94
CA MET A 89 -3.46 7.03 23.90
C MET A 89 -3.99 5.88 23.04
N GLU A 90 -5.25 5.50 23.21
CA GLU A 90 -5.87 4.43 22.42
C GLU A 90 -5.92 4.81 20.95
N ARG A 91 -6.28 6.06 20.64
CA ARG A 91 -6.33 6.60 19.29
C ARG A 91 -4.99 6.49 18.58
N LEU A 92 -3.89 6.84 19.26
CA LEU A 92 -2.55 6.69 18.70
C LEU A 92 -2.17 5.23 18.51
N LEU A 93 -2.51 4.35 19.46
CA LEU A 93 -2.27 2.91 19.36
C LEU A 93 -3.02 2.26 18.17
N THR A 94 -4.23 2.72 17.84
CA THR A 94 -4.98 2.16 16.68
C THR A 94 -4.29 2.40 15.34
N GLN A 95 -3.40 3.40 15.26
CA GLN A 95 -2.62 3.68 14.05
C GLN A 95 -1.58 2.58 13.76
N LEU A 96 -1.26 1.76 14.78
CA LEU A 96 -0.16 0.81 14.80
C LEU A 96 -0.67 -0.55 15.31
N PRO A 97 -1.41 -1.29 14.46
CA PRO A 97 -1.93 -2.59 14.86
C PRO A 97 -0.80 -3.63 15.04
N ASN A 98 -1.00 -4.56 15.98
CA ASN A 98 -0.10 -5.70 16.29
C ASN A 98 1.26 -5.34 16.90
N VAL A 99 1.34 -4.23 17.62
CA VAL A 99 2.55 -3.89 18.39
C VAL A 99 2.69 -4.87 19.58
N PRO A 100 3.89 -5.43 19.83
CA PRO A 100 4.11 -6.32 20.98
C PRO A 100 3.79 -5.63 22.33
N PRO A 101 3.18 -6.34 23.31
CA PRO A 101 2.84 -5.75 24.60
C PRO A 101 3.99 -5.03 25.32
N PRO A 102 5.24 -5.55 25.34
CA PRO A 102 6.37 -4.84 25.98
C PRO A 102 6.68 -3.48 25.35
N ILE A 103 6.45 -3.33 24.04
CA ILE A 103 6.66 -2.07 23.33
C ILE A 103 5.55 -1.07 23.71
N VAL A 104 4.31 -1.52 23.83
CA VAL A 104 3.19 -0.70 24.30
C VAL A 104 3.41 -0.22 25.74
N GLU A 105 3.93 -1.08 26.62
CA GLU A 105 4.29 -0.72 28.00
C GLU A 105 5.37 0.37 28.02
N MET A 106 6.43 0.21 27.24
CA MET A 106 7.47 1.23 27.10
C MET A 106 6.89 2.57 26.60
N TRP A 107 5.97 2.58 25.63
CA TRP A 107 5.34 3.83 25.17
C TRP A 107 4.49 4.49 26.26
N ARG A 108 3.80 3.71 27.10
CA ARG A 108 3.09 4.25 28.28
C ARG A 108 4.06 4.88 29.27
N ASP A 109 5.22 4.26 29.48
CA ASP A 109 6.25 4.82 30.35
C ASP A 109 6.85 6.11 29.80
N VAL A 110 7.11 6.17 28.48
CA VAL A 110 7.56 7.40 27.79
C VAL A 110 6.53 8.51 27.93
N ALA A 111 5.25 8.21 27.72
CA ALA A 111 4.16 9.15 27.89
C ALA A 111 4.04 9.66 29.32
N ALA A 112 4.15 8.78 30.31
CA ALA A 112 4.13 9.15 31.73
C ALA A 112 5.31 10.06 32.12
N ARG A 113 6.48 9.88 31.48
CA ARG A 113 7.67 10.73 31.66
C ARG A 113 7.65 12.02 30.85
N GLY A 114 6.81 12.12 29.82
CA GLY A 114 6.87 13.19 28.82
C GLY A 114 8.18 13.23 28.03
N SER A 115 8.97 12.15 28.07
CA SER A 115 10.32 12.08 27.49
C SER A 115 10.83 10.64 27.37
N TRP A 116 11.68 10.39 26.38
CA TRP A 116 12.37 9.13 26.16
C TRP A 116 13.89 9.27 26.36
N ASN A 117 14.56 8.16 26.63
CA ASN A 117 16.02 8.11 26.84
C ASN A 117 16.69 7.10 25.88
N GLU A 118 18.03 6.98 25.97
CA GLU A 118 18.79 6.06 25.10
C GLU A 118 18.37 4.59 25.21
N VAL A 119 17.83 4.15 26.35
CA VAL A 119 17.35 2.77 26.53
C VAL A 119 16.09 2.56 25.69
N ASP A 120 15.13 3.48 25.78
CA ASP A 120 13.89 3.42 24.97
C ASP A 120 14.22 3.42 23.47
N GLN A 121 15.16 4.29 23.05
CA GLN A 121 15.60 4.34 21.65
C GLN A 121 16.30 3.06 21.20
N LYS A 122 17.13 2.44 22.04
CA LYS A 122 17.78 1.15 21.72
C LYS A 122 16.74 0.04 21.55
N VAL A 123 15.72 0.00 22.39
CA VAL A 123 14.61 -0.96 22.28
C VAL A 123 13.87 -0.74 20.95
N MET A 124 13.47 0.49 20.64
CA MET A 124 12.80 0.82 19.38
C MET A 124 13.65 0.51 18.15
N VAL A 125 14.94 0.84 18.16
CA VAL A 125 15.85 0.47 17.07
C VAL A 125 15.90 -1.04 16.87
N THR A 126 15.97 -1.81 17.95
CA THR A 126 15.99 -3.28 17.89
C THR A 126 14.72 -3.83 17.26
N GLU A 127 13.56 -3.33 17.69
CA GLU A 127 12.25 -3.72 17.15
C GLU A 127 12.13 -3.36 15.66
N MET A 128 12.50 -2.13 15.31
CA MET A 128 12.49 -1.64 13.94
C MET A 128 13.52 -2.36 13.07
N GLN A 129 14.57 -2.99 13.58
CA GLN A 129 15.56 -3.68 12.74
C GLN A 129 15.10 -5.05 12.21
N THR A 130 13.80 -5.32 12.32
CA THR A 130 13.11 -6.46 11.72
C THR A 130 12.40 -6.07 10.42
N GLY A 131 11.85 -7.04 9.68
CA GLY A 131 11.03 -6.78 8.48
C GLY A 131 11.71 -5.93 7.39
N ASP A 132 10.99 -4.93 6.87
CA ASP A 132 11.41 -4.07 5.75
C ASP A 132 12.57 -3.12 6.11
N TRP A 133 12.73 -2.82 7.39
CA TRP A 133 13.78 -1.95 7.92
C TRP A 133 15.10 -2.69 8.18
N ARG A 134 15.11 -4.03 8.14
CA ARG A 134 16.31 -4.87 8.38
C ARG A 134 17.52 -4.49 7.54
N LYS A 135 17.31 -3.99 6.32
CA LYS A 135 18.39 -3.62 5.38
C LYS A 135 18.75 -2.13 5.42
N GLN A 136 18.06 -1.33 6.25
CA GLN A 136 18.32 0.09 6.36
C GLN A 136 19.57 0.37 7.20
N PRO A 137 20.34 1.44 6.91
CA PRO A 137 21.48 1.83 7.73
C PRO A 137 21.05 2.12 9.17
N THR A 138 21.84 1.69 10.16
CA THR A 138 21.53 1.87 11.59
C THR A 138 21.28 3.33 11.97
N ALA A 139 21.98 4.27 11.35
CA ALA A 139 21.76 5.71 11.58
C ALA A 139 20.35 6.17 11.15
N THR A 140 19.87 5.66 10.01
CA THR A 140 18.51 5.92 9.51
C THR A 140 17.46 5.35 10.45
N VAL A 141 17.64 4.09 10.88
CA VAL A 141 16.74 3.42 11.84
C VAL A 141 16.71 4.16 13.17
N ARG A 142 17.87 4.61 13.67
CA ARG A 142 17.97 5.37 14.93
C ARG A 142 17.22 6.70 14.85
N LYS A 143 17.33 7.43 13.75
CA LYS A 143 16.59 8.67 13.54
C LYS A 143 15.08 8.40 13.52
N ALA A 144 14.64 7.42 12.72
CA ALA A 144 13.23 7.06 12.64
C ALA A 144 12.67 6.60 14.00
N ALA A 145 13.45 5.86 14.79
CA ALA A 145 13.08 5.46 16.15
C ALA A 145 12.92 6.66 17.10
N ALA A 146 13.76 7.70 16.98
CA ALA A 146 13.59 8.94 17.74
C ALA A 146 12.32 9.68 17.32
N ASP A 147 12.16 9.92 16.02
CA ASP A 147 10.99 10.61 15.46
C ASP A 147 9.68 9.89 15.87
N PHE A 148 9.72 8.56 15.95
CA PHE A 148 8.62 7.73 16.40
C PHE A 148 8.37 7.86 17.92
N LEU A 149 9.41 7.81 18.76
CA LEU A 149 9.29 7.99 20.21
C LEU A 149 8.78 9.39 20.58
N ASP A 150 9.13 10.41 19.81
CA ASP A 150 8.62 11.78 20.00
C ASP A 150 7.09 11.83 19.96
N LEU A 151 6.44 11.01 19.14
CA LEU A 151 4.97 10.90 19.07
C LEU A 151 4.35 10.43 20.40
N TRP A 152 5.12 9.70 21.21
CA TRP A 152 4.67 9.13 22.47
C TRP A 152 5.05 9.98 23.69
N THR A 153 5.77 11.09 23.50
CA THR A 153 6.07 12.03 24.60
C THR A 153 4.83 12.80 25.05
N ASP A 154 3.95 13.14 24.11
CA ASP A 154 2.61 13.67 24.36
C ASP A 154 1.61 12.94 23.45
N PRO A 155 1.17 11.72 23.84
CA PRO A 155 0.31 10.91 22.98
C PRO A 155 -1.09 11.51 22.86
N VAL A 156 -1.56 12.29 23.84
CA VAL A 156 -2.87 12.95 23.77
C VAL A 156 -2.83 14.10 22.78
N GLY A 157 -1.86 15.01 22.90
CA GLY A 157 -1.70 16.11 21.94
C GLY A 157 -1.40 15.61 20.53
N THR A 158 -0.57 14.57 20.40
CA THR A 158 -0.30 13.93 19.09
C THR A 158 -1.56 13.31 18.49
N ALA A 159 -2.36 12.59 19.29
CA ALA A 159 -3.60 11.97 18.82
C ALA A 159 -4.69 12.97 18.47
N ASP A 160 -4.81 14.07 19.21
CA ASP A 160 -5.75 15.16 18.90
C ASP A 160 -5.32 15.91 17.64
N GLY A 161 -4.02 16.20 17.50
CA GLY A 161 -3.46 16.77 16.27
C GLY A 161 -3.67 15.88 15.05
N LEU A 162 -3.52 14.55 15.19
CA LEU A 162 -3.78 13.61 14.11
C LEU A 162 -5.25 13.55 13.72
N LEU A 163 -6.15 13.56 14.70
CA LEU A 163 -7.59 13.63 14.43
C LEU A 163 -7.93 14.91 13.65
N SER A 164 -7.43 16.07 14.09
CA SER A 164 -7.57 17.34 13.36
C SER A 164 -7.06 17.21 11.92
N ALA A 165 -5.86 16.63 11.75
CA ALA A 165 -5.27 16.47 10.43
C ALA A 165 -6.07 15.53 9.51
N TYR A 166 -6.65 14.46 10.04
CA TYR A 166 -7.54 13.57 9.29
C TYR A 166 -8.86 14.24 8.92
N GLU A 167 -9.43 15.03 9.82
CA GLU A 167 -10.64 15.82 9.54
C GLU A 167 -10.39 16.86 8.46
N CYS A 168 -9.30 17.63 8.56
CA CYS A 168 -8.90 18.59 7.52
C CYS A 168 -8.61 17.89 6.19
N TYR A 169 -7.90 16.76 6.19
CA TYR A 169 -7.63 16.01 4.96
C TYR A 169 -8.91 15.53 4.28
N ASN A 170 -9.88 15.06 5.07
CA ASN A 170 -11.19 14.69 4.56
C ASN A 170 -11.88 15.90 3.91
N GLU A 171 -11.90 17.05 4.59
CA GLU A 171 -12.57 18.26 4.12
C GLU A 171 -11.95 18.82 2.83
N VAL A 172 -10.62 18.91 2.75
CA VAL A 172 -9.94 19.61 1.63
C VAL A 172 -9.68 18.73 0.40
N PHE A 173 -9.92 17.42 0.53
CA PHE A 173 -9.61 16.46 -0.53
C PHE A 173 -10.49 15.21 -0.51
N PHE A 174 -10.47 14.43 0.58
CA PHE A 174 -10.96 13.04 0.48
C PHE A 174 -12.49 12.92 0.43
N ALA A 175 -13.27 13.87 0.92
CA ALA A 175 -14.73 13.80 0.87
C ALA A 175 -15.27 13.76 -0.57
N GLU A 176 -14.70 14.54 -1.48
CA GLU A 176 -15.03 14.49 -2.91
C GLU A 176 -14.54 13.18 -3.54
N GLU A 177 -13.32 12.80 -3.19
CA GLU A 177 -12.68 11.58 -3.66
C GLU A 177 -13.44 10.31 -3.25
N GLU A 178 -13.98 10.27 -2.05
CA GLU A 178 -14.76 9.16 -1.49
C GLU A 178 -16.01 8.89 -2.34
N GLY A 179 -16.70 9.94 -2.78
CA GLY A 179 -17.82 9.83 -3.71
C GLY A 179 -17.39 9.30 -5.08
N ARG A 180 -16.25 9.80 -5.58
CA ARG A 180 -15.71 9.44 -6.90
C ARG A 180 -15.27 7.98 -7.02
N ILE A 181 -14.62 7.42 -5.99
CA ILE A 181 -14.04 6.07 -6.05
C ILE A 181 -15.04 4.95 -5.73
N ARG A 182 -16.12 5.25 -5.01
CA ARG A 182 -17.09 4.25 -4.53
C ARG A 182 -17.63 3.33 -5.63
N PRO A 183 -18.07 3.82 -6.81
CA PRO A 183 -18.55 2.94 -7.87
C PRO A 183 -17.48 1.97 -8.38
N ALA A 184 -16.22 2.42 -8.47
CA ALA A 184 -15.11 1.57 -8.89
C ALA A 184 -14.80 0.47 -7.87
N LEU A 185 -14.89 0.76 -6.57
CA LEU A 185 -14.72 -0.23 -5.51
C LEU A 185 -15.82 -1.31 -5.54
N GLU A 186 -17.08 -0.90 -5.70
CA GLU A 186 -18.23 -1.81 -5.79
C GLU A 186 -18.14 -2.71 -7.03
N MET A 187 -17.78 -2.13 -8.18
CA MET A 187 -17.55 -2.88 -9.41
C MET A 187 -16.38 -3.86 -9.27
N ALA A 188 -15.28 -3.44 -8.64
CA ALA A 188 -14.13 -4.31 -8.39
C ALA A 188 -14.48 -5.47 -7.44
N LEU A 189 -15.26 -5.21 -6.38
CA LEU A 189 -15.76 -6.25 -5.48
C LEU A 189 -16.58 -7.29 -6.23
N GLY A 190 -17.55 -6.86 -7.04
CA GLY A 190 -18.39 -7.75 -7.83
C GLY A 190 -17.58 -8.59 -8.82
N ARG A 191 -16.66 -7.96 -9.56
CA ARG A 191 -15.73 -8.66 -10.47
C ARG A 191 -14.86 -9.67 -9.73
N GLY A 192 -14.29 -9.30 -8.58
CA GLY A 192 -13.46 -10.20 -7.79
C GLY A 192 -14.24 -11.42 -7.28
N GLN A 193 -15.46 -11.21 -6.78
CA GLN A 193 -16.34 -12.30 -6.36
C GLN A 193 -16.71 -13.24 -7.52
N GLN A 194 -16.96 -12.68 -8.72
CA GLN A 194 -17.19 -13.47 -9.93
C GLN A 194 -15.94 -14.27 -10.32
N MET A 195 -14.76 -13.65 -10.31
CA MET A 195 -13.49 -14.32 -10.60
C MET A 195 -13.21 -15.48 -9.65
N ALA A 196 -13.54 -15.35 -8.35
CA ALA A 196 -13.39 -16.41 -7.37
C ALA A 196 -14.31 -17.63 -7.62
N GLN A 197 -15.36 -17.49 -8.44
CA GLN A 197 -16.16 -18.64 -8.89
C GLN A 197 -15.44 -19.43 -9.98
N ALA A 198 -14.62 -18.77 -10.81
CA ALA A 198 -13.88 -19.39 -11.91
C ALA A 198 -12.47 -19.87 -11.48
N ILE A 199 -11.78 -19.12 -10.63
CA ILE A 199 -10.42 -19.39 -10.19
C ILE A 199 -10.46 -20.03 -8.80
N THR A 200 -10.34 -21.37 -8.76
CA THR A 200 -10.47 -22.16 -7.51
C THR A 200 -9.21 -22.21 -6.66
N ARG A 201 -8.06 -21.89 -7.25
CA ARG A 201 -6.78 -21.74 -6.55
C ARG A 201 -6.65 -20.34 -5.96
N TRP A 202 -6.54 -20.23 -4.64
CA TRP A 202 -6.49 -18.94 -3.96
C TRP A 202 -5.28 -18.09 -4.39
N ASP A 203 -4.12 -18.71 -4.58
CA ASP A 203 -2.89 -18.03 -4.99
C ASP A 203 -2.98 -17.48 -6.42
N ALA A 204 -3.61 -18.23 -7.33
CA ALA A 204 -3.90 -17.78 -8.68
C ALA A 204 -4.94 -16.64 -8.70
N LEU A 205 -5.94 -16.69 -7.81
CA LEU A 205 -6.91 -15.60 -7.65
C LEU A 205 -6.23 -14.31 -7.17
N LEU A 206 -5.33 -14.39 -6.18
CA LEU A 206 -4.57 -13.23 -5.72
C LEU A 206 -3.69 -12.65 -6.83
N GLU A 207 -3.03 -13.50 -7.62
CA GLU A 207 -2.19 -13.09 -8.75
C GLU A 207 -2.99 -12.30 -9.79
N GLU A 208 -4.18 -12.78 -10.14
CA GLU A 208 -5.04 -12.12 -11.11
C GLU A 208 -5.60 -10.79 -10.56
N LEU A 209 -6.15 -10.80 -9.34
CA LEU A 209 -6.70 -9.58 -8.69
C LEU A 209 -5.64 -8.49 -8.51
N SER A 210 -4.42 -8.88 -8.14
CA SER A 210 -3.29 -7.96 -7.98
C SER A 210 -2.61 -7.60 -9.30
N GLN A 211 -2.98 -8.26 -10.40
CA GLN A 211 -2.39 -8.07 -11.72
C GLN A 211 -0.86 -8.27 -11.70
N GLY A 212 -0.39 -9.28 -10.97
CA GLY A 212 1.01 -9.70 -10.97
C GLY A 212 1.72 -9.72 -9.61
N VAL A 213 1.03 -10.09 -8.53
CA VAL A 213 1.67 -10.45 -7.25
C VAL A 213 1.35 -11.90 -6.90
N ARG A 214 2.37 -12.76 -6.88
CA ARG A 214 2.27 -14.14 -6.45
C ARG A 214 2.80 -14.29 -5.02
N ILE A 215 2.03 -14.93 -4.16
CA ILE A 215 2.40 -15.15 -2.76
C ILE A 215 2.81 -16.60 -2.56
N MET A 216 4.04 -16.82 -2.09
CA MET A 216 4.54 -18.13 -1.68
C MET A 216 4.81 -18.21 -0.16
N LYS A 217 4.19 -17.31 0.60
CA LYS A 217 4.18 -17.36 2.06
C LYS A 217 3.18 -18.41 2.54
N ASP A 218 3.47 -19.04 3.68
CA ASP A 218 2.52 -19.94 4.33
C ASP A 218 1.40 -19.12 4.99
N TRP A 219 0.40 -18.78 4.17
CA TRP A 219 -0.86 -18.19 4.61
C TRP A 219 -1.98 -19.21 4.66
N GLU A 220 -1.70 -20.49 4.41
CA GLU A 220 -2.72 -21.54 4.32
C GLU A 220 -3.54 -21.66 5.62
N ALA A 221 -2.91 -21.34 6.75
CA ALA A 221 -3.55 -21.33 8.07
C ALA A 221 -4.38 -20.07 8.38
N LYS A 222 -4.23 -18.98 7.62
CA LYS A 222 -4.91 -17.69 7.87
C LYS A 222 -6.19 -17.54 7.04
N THR A 223 -7.16 -16.77 7.52
CA THR A 223 -8.27 -16.26 6.70
C THR A 223 -7.78 -15.10 5.84
N LEU A 224 -8.00 -15.15 4.52
CA LEU A 224 -7.67 -14.04 3.62
C LEU A 224 -8.91 -13.16 3.43
N THR A 225 -8.76 -11.87 3.70
CA THR A 225 -9.81 -10.87 3.43
C THR A 225 -9.41 -10.09 2.20
N LEU A 226 -10.16 -10.24 1.11
CA LEU A 226 -9.89 -9.55 -0.14
C LEU A 226 -10.69 -8.24 -0.16
N ILE A 227 -9.98 -7.13 -0.34
CA ILE A 227 -10.55 -5.78 -0.27
C ILE A 227 -10.14 -5.02 -1.54
N PRO A 228 -11.08 -4.48 -2.33
CA PRO A 228 -10.72 -3.61 -3.44
C PRO A 228 -10.17 -2.27 -2.89
N SER A 229 -9.14 -1.72 -3.55
CA SER A 229 -8.62 -0.37 -3.27
C SER A 229 -8.34 0.38 -4.57
N TYR A 230 -8.87 1.60 -4.67
CA TYR A 230 -8.70 2.46 -5.84
C TYR A 230 -7.29 3.07 -5.86
N TRP A 231 -6.88 3.69 -4.75
CA TRP A 231 -5.60 4.38 -4.58
C TRP A 231 -4.41 3.41 -4.50
N GLY A 232 -4.63 2.18 -4.02
CA GLY A 232 -3.62 1.14 -4.00
C GLY A 232 -3.27 0.57 -5.37
N THR A 233 -4.06 0.86 -6.41
CA THR A 233 -3.87 0.26 -7.74
C THR A 233 -2.56 0.76 -8.40
N PRO A 234 -1.70 -0.13 -8.96
CA PRO A 234 -1.87 -1.58 -9.15
C PRO A 234 -1.09 -2.44 -8.15
N LEU A 235 -0.69 -1.89 -7.01
CA LEU A 235 0.01 -2.64 -5.99
C LEU A 235 -0.98 -3.54 -5.22
N ALA A 236 -0.45 -4.65 -4.70
CA ALA A 236 -1.15 -5.41 -3.66
C ALA A 236 -0.63 -4.94 -2.31
N LEU A 237 -1.52 -4.36 -1.50
CA LEU A 237 -1.20 -3.95 -0.15
C LEU A 237 -1.68 -5.01 0.84
N MET A 238 -0.94 -5.17 1.94
CA MET A 238 -1.21 -6.21 2.93
C MET A 238 -1.25 -5.60 4.31
N ALA A 239 -2.09 -6.17 5.17
CA ALA A 239 -2.05 -5.90 6.59
C ALA A 239 -2.23 -7.21 7.36
N ASP A 240 -1.28 -7.49 8.25
CA ASP A 240 -1.39 -8.63 9.16
C ASP A 240 -2.42 -8.28 10.26
N CYS A 241 -3.34 -9.19 10.56
CA CYS A 241 -4.32 -9.04 11.65
C CYS A 241 -4.06 -10.08 12.75
N GLY A 242 -2.80 -10.46 12.95
CA GLY A 242 -2.38 -11.47 13.91
C GLY A 242 -2.41 -12.88 13.32
N GLN A 243 -2.52 -13.89 14.18
CA GLN A 243 -2.33 -15.28 13.78
C GLN A 243 -3.41 -15.83 12.86
N GLU A 244 -4.60 -15.22 12.82
CA GLU A 244 -5.77 -15.80 12.15
C GLU A 244 -6.12 -15.18 10.80
N ARG A 245 -5.62 -13.97 10.47
CA ARG A 245 -6.11 -13.22 9.30
C ARG A 245 -5.04 -12.38 8.63
N MET A 246 -5.11 -12.34 7.30
CA MET A 246 -4.41 -11.36 6.46
C MET A 246 -5.42 -10.56 5.65
N LEU A 247 -5.23 -9.25 5.58
CA LEU A 247 -5.90 -8.40 4.61
C LEU A 247 -5.05 -8.36 3.35
N PHE A 248 -5.70 -8.53 2.20
CA PHE A 248 -5.10 -8.40 0.89
C PHE A 248 -5.91 -7.38 0.09
N LEU A 249 -5.35 -6.18 -0.03
CA LEU A 249 -5.98 -5.08 -0.75
C LEU A 249 -5.48 -5.09 -2.20
N TYR A 250 -6.39 -5.25 -3.15
CA TYR A 250 -6.08 -5.39 -4.57
C TYR A 250 -6.59 -4.19 -5.39
N GLY A 251 -5.93 -3.92 -6.52
CA GLY A 251 -6.21 -2.75 -7.33
C GLY A 251 -7.61 -2.75 -7.95
N ALA A 252 -8.40 -1.72 -7.65
CA ALA A 252 -9.77 -1.53 -8.12
C ALA A 252 -9.92 -0.45 -9.19
N ARG A 253 -8.90 0.40 -9.41
CA ARG A 253 -8.96 1.49 -10.40
C ARG A 253 -9.03 0.91 -11.82
N PRO A 254 -10.07 1.23 -12.61
CA PRO A 254 -10.17 0.84 -14.01
C PRO A 254 -8.93 1.27 -14.82
N ALA A 255 -8.56 0.49 -15.83
CA ALA A 255 -7.34 0.71 -16.61
C ALA A 255 -7.39 1.97 -17.48
N ASP A 256 -8.61 2.40 -17.81
CA ASP A 256 -8.98 3.58 -18.57
C ASP A 256 -9.14 4.85 -17.69
N GLN A 257 -8.90 4.75 -16.38
CA GLN A 257 -8.99 5.90 -15.47
C GLN A 257 -7.62 6.39 -14.99
N SER A 258 -7.55 7.69 -14.77
CA SER A 258 -6.43 8.33 -14.06
C SER A 258 -6.66 8.32 -12.54
N LEU A 259 -5.56 8.26 -11.79
CA LEU A 259 -5.56 8.53 -10.36
C LEU A 259 -5.84 10.01 -10.08
N ILE A 260 -5.36 10.91 -10.96
CA ILE A 260 -5.59 12.34 -10.85
C ILE A 260 -7.00 12.65 -11.37
N PRO A 261 -7.91 13.19 -10.54
CA PRO A 261 -9.25 13.57 -10.98
C PRO A 261 -9.20 14.54 -12.17
N GLY A 262 -9.99 14.24 -13.21
CA GLY A 262 -10.10 15.06 -14.42
C GLY A 262 -8.94 14.96 -15.42
N ASP A 263 -7.94 14.12 -15.17
CA ASP A 263 -6.87 13.87 -16.15
C ASP A 263 -7.35 12.91 -17.25
N LEU A 264 -7.10 13.28 -18.51
CA LEU A 264 -7.58 12.54 -19.68
C LEU A 264 -6.80 11.25 -19.91
N VAL A 265 -5.51 11.24 -19.57
CA VAL A 265 -4.62 10.12 -19.90
C VAL A 265 -4.72 9.06 -18.80
N PRO A 266 -5.10 7.80 -19.12
CA PRO A 266 -5.15 6.74 -18.13
C PRO A 266 -3.75 6.41 -17.59
N ASP A 267 -3.62 6.23 -16.27
CA ASP A 267 -2.32 5.93 -15.66
C ASP A 267 -1.74 4.61 -16.17
N ALA A 268 -2.59 3.60 -16.38
CA ALA A 268 -2.14 2.30 -16.85
C ALA A 268 -1.42 2.42 -18.20
N LEU A 269 -1.98 3.22 -19.11
CA LEU A 269 -1.40 3.50 -20.42
C LEU A 269 -0.09 4.30 -20.28
N TYR A 270 -0.12 5.42 -19.55
CA TYR A 270 1.05 6.27 -19.38
C TYR A 270 2.23 5.52 -18.73
N GLN A 271 1.99 4.79 -17.64
CA GLN A 271 3.04 4.04 -16.96
C GLN A 271 3.61 2.92 -17.84
N ALA A 272 2.77 2.23 -18.62
CA ALA A 272 3.23 1.21 -19.55
C ALA A 272 4.10 1.76 -20.68
N LEU A 273 3.66 2.82 -21.35
CA LEU A 273 4.44 3.47 -22.41
C LEU A 273 5.76 4.02 -21.86
N LYS A 274 5.70 4.70 -20.70
CA LYS A 274 6.90 5.18 -20.00
C LYS A 274 7.83 4.03 -19.63
N ALA A 275 7.31 2.88 -19.22
CA ALA A 275 8.11 1.72 -18.86
C ALA A 275 8.80 1.06 -20.06
N LEU A 276 8.09 0.96 -21.18
CA LEU A 276 8.58 0.35 -22.42
C LEU A 276 9.58 1.25 -23.17
N ALA A 277 9.51 2.57 -23.00
CA ALA A 277 10.42 3.53 -23.62
C ALA A 277 11.84 3.60 -23.00
N ASP A 278 12.33 2.52 -22.38
CA ASP A 278 13.69 2.43 -21.82
C ASP A 278 14.38 1.13 -22.24
N PRO A 279 15.60 1.20 -22.82
CA PRO A 279 16.28 0.03 -23.37
C PRO A 279 16.68 -0.98 -22.29
N THR A 280 16.97 -0.54 -21.06
CA THR A 280 17.34 -1.46 -19.97
C THR A 280 16.14 -2.26 -19.50
N ARG A 281 14.96 -1.63 -19.38
CA ARG A 281 13.69 -2.32 -19.06
C ARG A 281 13.28 -3.32 -20.14
N LEU A 282 13.46 -3.00 -21.42
CA LEU A 282 13.23 -3.97 -22.50
C LEU A 282 14.19 -5.18 -22.41
N ARG A 283 15.45 -4.97 -22.05
CA ARG A 283 16.40 -6.07 -21.81
C ARG A 283 15.99 -6.92 -20.60
N ILE A 284 15.52 -6.30 -19.51
CA ILE A 284 14.98 -7.01 -18.35
C ILE A 284 13.81 -7.90 -18.78
N LEU A 285 12.82 -7.35 -19.47
CA LEU A 285 11.65 -8.12 -19.95
C LEU A 285 12.07 -9.29 -20.84
N ARG A 286 13.06 -9.10 -21.73
CA ARG A 286 13.61 -10.19 -22.54
C ARG A 286 14.23 -11.30 -21.70
N TYR A 287 15.00 -10.97 -20.65
CA TYR A 287 15.55 -11.99 -19.75
C TYR A 287 14.45 -12.73 -18.97
N LEU A 288 13.44 -12.00 -18.49
CA LEU A 288 12.32 -12.56 -17.74
C LEU A 288 11.37 -13.43 -18.56
N THR A 289 11.48 -13.41 -19.89
CA THR A 289 10.75 -14.32 -20.79
C THR A 289 11.34 -15.73 -20.75
N GLY A 290 12.64 -15.86 -20.51
CA GLY A 290 13.33 -17.16 -20.50
C GLY A 290 13.18 -17.92 -19.18
N GLU A 291 13.26 -17.20 -18.06
CA GLU A 291 13.17 -17.80 -16.71
C GLU A 291 12.83 -16.75 -15.63
N PRO A 292 12.30 -17.17 -14.47
CA PRO A 292 12.18 -16.30 -13.30
C PRO A 292 13.55 -15.85 -12.76
N LEU A 293 13.73 -14.56 -12.48
CA LEU A 293 15.00 -14.01 -11.99
C LEU A 293 14.83 -13.11 -10.77
N THR A 294 15.82 -13.12 -9.89
CA THR A 294 15.96 -12.19 -8.78
C THR A 294 16.58 -10.85 -9.24
N PRO A 295 16.39 -9.75 -8.48
CA PRO A 295 17.10 -8.48 -8.74
C PRO A 295 18.62 -8.63 -8.79
N ALA A 296 19.20 -9.50 -7.97
CA ALA A 296 20.65 -9.73 -7.92
C ALA A 296 21.16 -10.43 -9.20
N GLU A 297 20.43 -11.42 -9.70
CA GLU A 297 20.77 -12.12 -10.94
C GLU A 297 20.66 -11.19 -12.15
N LEU A 298 19.61 -10.38 -12.22
CA LEU A 298 19.44 -9.35 -13.24
C LEU A 298 20.57 -8.31 -13.19
N ALA A 299 20.94 -7.84 -12.00
CA ALA A 299 22.04 -6.90 -11.80
C ALA A 299 23.36 -7.45 -12.35
N ARG A 300 23.66 -8.72 -12.07
CA ARG A 300 24.85 -9.41 -12.62
C ARG A 300 24.82 -9.51 -14.15
N ARG A 301 23.68 -9.91 -14.74
CA ARG A 301 23.54 -10.05 -16.20
C ARG A 301 23.64 -8.71 -16.94
N LEU A 302 23.05 -7.67 -16.37
CA LEU A 302 23.03 -6.32 -16.95
C LEU A 302 24.29 -5.50 -16.64
N ARG A 303 25.12 -5.96 -15.70
CA ARG A 303 26.28 -5.22 -15.16
C ARG A 303 25.85 -3.88 -14.54
N LEU A 304 24.75 -3.91 -13.78
CA LEU A 304 24.19 -2.77 -13.07
C LEU A 304 24.27 -2.97 -11.56
N ARG A 305 24.12 -1.88 -10.80
CA ARG A 305 23.99 -1.95 -9.34
C ARG A 305 22.59 -2.47 -8.97
N PRO A 306 22.44 -3.25 -7.89
CA PRO A 306 21.13 -3.77 -7.47
C PRO A 306 20.03 -2.70 -7.31
N PRO A 307 20.29 -1.51 -6.73
CA PRO A 307 19.27 -0.46 -6.62
C PRO A 307 18.73 0.01 -7.98
N THR A 308 19.57 0.08 -9.00
CA THR A 308 19.15 0.46 -10.36
C THR A 308 18.20 -0.57 -10.96
N VAL A 309 18.48 -1.86 -10.74
CA VAL A 309 17.60 -2.93 -11.22
C VAL A 309 16.28 -2.96 -10.46
N ILE A 310 16.31 -2.75 -9.14
CA ILE A 310 15.10 -2.64 -8.31
C ILE A 310 14.22 -1.49 -8.83
N HIS A 311 14.79 -0.31 -9.07
CA HIS A 311 14.07 0.82 -9.65
C HIS A 311 13.40 0.48 -10.99
N HIS A 312 14.10 -0.23 -11.89
CA HIS A 312 13.52 -0.69 -13.14
C HIS A 312 12.39 -1.70 -12.94
N LEU A 313 12.53 -2.63 -12.00
CA LEU A 313 11.51 -3.64 -11.67
C LEU A 313 10.27 -3.02 -11.03
N ASP A 314 10.44 -2.01 -10.18
CA ASP A 314 9.33 -1.27 -9.57
C ASP A 314 8.53 -0.53 -10.65
N ALA A 315 9.20 0.12 -11.62
CA ALA A 315 8.54 0.74 -12.75
C ALA A 315 7.82 -0.28 -13.65
N LEU A 316 8.42 -1.44 -13.91
CA LEU A 316 7.77 -2.52 -14.67
C LEU A 316 6.57 -3.12 -13.91
N ARG A 317 6.64 -3.17 -12.57
CA ARG A 317 5.55 -3.63 -11.70
C ARG A 317 4.38 -2.65 -11.70
N LEU A 318 4.65 -1.36 -11.60
CA LEU A 318 3.63 -0.30 -11.75
C LEU A 318 2.98 -0.31 -13.13
N ALA A 319 3.75 -0.66 -14.17
CA ALA A 319 3.23 -0.86 -15.52
C ALA A 319 2.49 -2.20 -15.72
N ARG A 320 2.40 -3.06 -14.69
CA ARG A 320 1.76 -4.40 -14.75
C ARG A 320 2.39 -5.35 -15.78
N LEU A 321 3.65 -5.12 -16.16
CA LEU A 321 4.38 -5.89 -17.17
C LEU A 321 5.10 -7.11 -16.59
N VAL A 322 5.24 -7.16 -15.28
CA VAL A 322 5.91 -8.25 -14.55
C VAL A 322 5.04 -8.77 -13.41
N ILE A 323 5.20 -10.06 -13.15
CA ILE A 323 4.71 -10.72 -11.95
C ILE A 323 5.87 -10.74 -10.95
N VAL A 324 5.60 -10.35 -9.70
CA VAL A 324 6.53 -10.52 -8.58
C VAL A 324 6.06 -11.67 -7.71
N THR A 325 6.93 -12.65 -7.51
CA THR A 325 6.75 -13.73 -6.56
C THR A 325 7.44 -13.36 -5.25
N LEU A 326 6.66 -13.34 -4.16
CA LEU A 326 7.14 -13.11 -2.81
C LEU A 326 7.32 -14.46 -2.10
N ASP A 327 8.56 -14.90 -1.94
CA ASP A 327 8.93 -16.13 -1.24
C ASP A 327 9.77 -15.82 0.02
N ALA A 328 10.21 -16.86 0.74
CA ALA A 328 11.04 -16.71 1.94
C ALA A 328 12.48 -16.25 1.63
N GLU A 329 12.95 -16.45 0.40
CA GLU A 329 14.31 -16.17 -0.09
C GLU A 329 14.42 -14.75 -0.68
N GLY A 330 13.28 -14.14 -1.05
CA GLY A 330 13.17 -12.76 -1.53
C GLY A 330 12.11 -12.58 -2.62
N LYS A 331 12.40 -11.66 -3.55
CA LYS A 331 11.54 -11.35 -4.69
C LYS A 331 12.12 -12.01 -5.96
N ARG A 332 11.29 -12.76 -6.68
CA ARG A 332 11.58 -13.26 -8.04
C ARG A 332 10.59 -12.66 -9.02
N TYR A 333 11.05 -12.33 -10.21
CA TYR A 333 10.22 -11.68 -11.23
C TYR A 333 10.08 -12.59 -12.45
N THR A 334 8.92 -12.54 -13.08
CA THR A 334 8.66 -13.11 -14.40
C THR A 334 7.91 -12.09 -15.26
N ILE A 335 7.94 -12.25 -16.58
CA ILE A 335 7.08 -11.44 -17.44
C ILE A 335 5.61 -11.83 -17.24
N ARG A 336 4.70 -10.85 -17.27
CA ARG A 336 3.26 -11.12 -17.38
C ARG A 336 2.95 -11.31 -18.86
N GLN A 337 2.65 -12.55 -19.25
CA GLN A 337 2.25 -12.86 -20.62
C GLN A 337 1.00 -12.03 -20.97
N ASP A 338 0.87 -11.63 -22.23
CA ASP A 338 -0.23 -10.81 -22.77
C ASP A 338 -0.32 -9.36 -22.27
N ALA A 339 0.48 -8.94 -21.28
CA ALA A 339 0.45 -7.57 -20.77
C ALA A 339 0.76 -6.51 -21.85
N VAL A 340 1.62 -6.83 -22.81
CA VAL A 340 1.93 -5.92 -23.94
C VAL A 340 0.73 -5.80 -24.89
N ALA A 341 0.02 -6.89 -25.16
CA ALA A 341 -1.17 -6.87 -26.00
C ALA A 341 -2.25 -5.97 -25.37
N ALA A 342 -2.49 -6.13 -24.06
CA ALA A 342 -3.42 -5.28 -23.32
C ALA A 342 -3.04 -3.78 -23.34
N VAL A 343 -1.75 -3.46 -23.37
CA VAL A 343 -1.27 -2.07 -23.51
C VAL A 343 -1.57 -1.52 -24.91
N CYS A 344 -1.36 -2.31 -25.96
CA CYS A 344 -1.72 -1.91 -27.32
C CYS A 344 -3.23 -1.69 -27.47
N GLU A 345 -4.05 -2.61 -26.94
CA GLU A 345 -5.51 -2.47 -26.95
C GLU A 345 -5.97 -1.20 -26.20
N LEU A 346 -5.38 -0.91 -25.04
CA LEU A 346 -5.69 0.30 -24.28
C LEU A 346 -5.27 1.57 -25.04
N LEU A 347 -4.14 1.54 -25.76
CA LEU A 347 -3.72 2.66 -26.59
C LEU A 347 -4.69 2.89 -27.75
N ASP A 348 -5.09 1.82 -28.44
CA ASP A 348 -6.04 1.90 -29.56
C ASP A 348 -7.39 2.45 -29.07
N GLN A 349 -7.91 1.95 -27.94
CA GLN A 349 -9.13 2.45 -27.31
C GLN A 349 -9.03 3.93 -26.95
N PHE A 350 -7.91 4.36 -26.35
CA PHE A 350 -7.70 5.76 -25.98
C PHE A 350 -7.65 6.70 -27.21
N LEU A 351 -7.07 6.25 -28.32
CA LEU A 351 -6.98 7.07 -29.55
C LEU A 351 -8.28 7.13 -30.34
N VAL A 352 -9.13 6.09 -30.24
CA VAL A 352 -10.41 5.99 -30.96
C VAL A 352 -11.58 6.55 -30.14
N GLY A 353 -11.50 6.51 -28.82
CA GLY A 353 -12.50 7.09 -27.92
C GLY A 353 -12.53 8.61 -28.04
N GLY A 354 -13.61 9.16 -28.60
CA GLY A 354 -13.89 10.59 -28.57
C GLY A 354 -14.23 11.07 -27.16
N GLU A 355 -13.97 12.35 -26.88
CA GLU A 355 -14.52 13.04 -25.72
C GLU A 355 -16.04 13.15 -25.91
N ASP A 356 -16.82 12.28 -25.27
CA ASP A 356 -18.28 12.45 -25.13
C ASP A 356 -18.62 13.45 -24.02
#